data_AF-A0A645GTN0-F1
#
_entry.id   AF-A0A645GTN0-F1
#
_cell.length_a   1.000
_cell.length_b   1.000
_cell.length_c   1.000
_cell.angle_alpha   90.00
_cell.angle_beta   90.00
_cell.angle_gamma   90.00
#
_symmetry.space_group_name_H-M   'P 1'
#
loop_
_entity.id
_entity.type
_entity.pdbx_description
1 polymer ?
#
loop_
_entity_poly.entity_id
_entity_poly.type
_entity_poly.pdbx_seq_one_letter_code
_entity_poly.pdbx_strand_id
1 'polypeptide(L)' 'MLDPFGGSGSTLIACEQTNRVCFTIELDEKFCDVIVKRYIEQVGSSAKVSVIRDGLTYSYAEMVVDS' A
#
# COMPACT_ATOMS: atom_id res chain seq x y z
N MET A 1 11.63 -2.93 7.40
CA MET A 1 12.16 -1.55 7.27
C MET A 1 11.05 -0.61 7.69
N LEU A 2 11.33 0.34 8.57
CA LEU A 2 10.38 1.38 8.98
C LEU A 2 10.63 2.61 8.11
N ASP A 3 9.58 3.12 7.47
CA ASP A 3 9.62 4.32 6.63
C ASP A 3 8.50 5.29 7.06
N PRO A 4 8.79 6.28 7.92
CA PRO A 4 7.76 7.19 8.43
C PRO A 4 7.30 8.23 7.39
N PHE A 5 7.90 8.27 6.19
CA PHE A 5 7.56 9.21 5.12
C PHE A 5 7.50 8.47 3.79
N GLY A 6 6.41 7.76 3.54
CA GLY A 6 6.25 6.86 2.41
C GLY A 6 6.46 7.53 1.05
N GLY A 7 6.03 8.79 0.89
CA GLY A 7 6.21 9.57 -0.33
C GLY A 7 5.79 8.80 -1.58
N SER A 8 6.73 8.50 -2.46
CA SER A 8 6.47 7.74 -3.71
C SER A 8 6.36 6.22 -3.52
N GLY A 9 6.55 5.69 -2.32
CA GLY A 9 6.55 4.25 -2.03
C GLY A 9 7.86 3.54 -2.40
N SER A 10 8.97 4.25 -2.54
CA SER A 10 10.24 3.69 -3.00
C SER A 10 10.77 2.59 -2.07
N THR A 11 10.67 2.80 -0.75
CA THR A 11 11.09 1.81 0.26
C THR A 11 10.25 0.55 0.21
N LEU A 12 8.93 0.69 0.01
CA LEU A 12 8.01 -0.45 -0.11
C LEU A 12 8.38 -1.34 -1.31
N ILE A 13 8.61 -0.74 -2.47
CA ILE A 13 8.99 -1.49 -3.68
C ILE A 13 10.36 -2.16 -3.52
N ALA A 14 11.35 -1.46 -2.93
CA ALA A 14 12.65 -2.07 -2.67
C ALA A 14 12.54 -3.25 -1.69
N CYS A 15 11.67 -3.14 -0.68
CA CYS A 15 11.41 -4.23 0.27
C CYS A 15 10.75 -5.44 -0.42
N GLU A 16 9.75 -5.22 -1.28
CA GLU A 16 9.12 -6.29 -2.08
C GLU A 16 10.17 -7.01 -2.94
N GLN A 17 10.99 -6.27 -3.69
CA GLN A 17 12.02 -6.85 -4.57
C GLN A 17 13.14 -7.58 -3.81
N THR A 18 13.39 -7.21 -2.56
CA THR A 18 14.45 -7.81 -1.72
C THR A 18 13.90 -8.81 -0.70
N ASN A 19 12.62 -9.17 -0.78
CA ASN A 19 11.94 -10.08 0.15
C ASN A 19 12.08 -9.64 1.62
N ARG A 20 11.84 -8.35 1.88
CA ARG A 20 11.87 -7.74 3.22
C ARG A 20 10.49 -7.18 3.56
N VAL A 21 10.14 -7.19 4.84
CA VAL A 21 8.91 -6.55 5.33
C VAL A 21 9.12 -5.02 5.41
N CYS A 22 8.17 -4.24 4.90
CA CYS A 22 8.13 -2.78 5.00
C CYS A 22 6.94 -2.35 5.87
N PHE A 23 7.18 -1.39 6.76
CA PHE A 23 6.14 -0.65 7.48
C PHE A 23 6.29 0.81 7.09
N THR A 24 5.35 1.32 6.30
CA THR A 24 5.38 2.69 5.80
C THR A 24 4.20 3.50 6.34
N ILE A 25 4.43 4.78 6.61
CA ILE A 25 3.41 5.74 7.04
C ILE A 25 3.44 6.91 6.07
N GLU A 26 2.26 7.38 5.66
CA GLU A 26 2.08 8.58 4.83
C GLU A 26 0.84 9.32 5.31
N LEU A 27 0.90 10.65 5.34
CA LEU A 27 -0.17 11.51 5.84
C LEU A 27 -1.01 12.10 4.70
N ASP A 28 -0.37 12.38 3.56
CA ASP A 28 -1.06 12.93 2.40
C ASP A 28 -1.81 11.81 1.65
N GLU A 29 -3.13 11.95 1.59
CA GLU A 29 -4.05 11.00 0.94
C GLU A 29 -3.65 10.66 -0.51
N LYS A 30 -3.11 11.63 -1.26
CA LYS A 30 -2.73 11.42 -2.65
C LYS A 30 -1.51 10.53 -2.74
N PHE A 31 -0.57 10.68 -1.81
CA PHE A 31 0.61 9.82 -1.76
C PHE A 31 0.27 8.42 -1.25
N CYS A 32 -0.66 8.28 -0.29
CA CYS A 32 -1.21 6.97 0.09
C CYS A 32 -1.76 6.20 -1.13
N ASP A 33 -2.57 6.85 -1.95
CA ASP A 33 -3.10 6.24 -3.18
C ASP A 33 -2.01 5.85 -4.18
N VAL A 34 -1.02 6.73 -4.36
CA VAL A 34 0.13 6.46 -5.24
C VAL A 34 0.91 5.24 -4.77
N ILE A 35 1.19 5.12 -3.46
CA ILE A 35 1.93 4.00 -2.87
C ILE A 35 1.18 2.68 -3.13
N VAL A 36 -0.12 2.63 -2.86
CA VAL A 36 -0.92 1.41 -3.03
C VAL A 36 -1.05 1.01 -4.50
N LYS A 37 -1.32 1.96 -5.41
CA LYS A 37 -1.39 1.69 -6.86
C LYS A 37 -0.07 1.17 -7.39
N ARG A 38 1.05 1.81 -7.03
CA ARG A 38 2.39 1.39 -7.44
C ARG A 38 2.76 0.00 -6.91
N TYR A 39 2.36 -0.33 -5.67
CA TYR A 39 2.55 -1.67 -5.13
C TYR A 39 1.75 -2.72 -5.92
N ILE A 40 0.46 -2.46 -6.19
CA ILE A 40 -0.41 -3.36 -6.97
C ILE A 40 0.16 -3.59 -8.37
N GLU A 41 0.64 -2.54 -9.04
CA GLU A 41 1.33 -2.65 -10.33
C GLU A 41 2.57 -3.54 -10.25
N GLN A 42 3.37 -3.41 -9.19
CA GLN A 42 4.58 -4.23 -8.97
C GLN A 42 4.26 -5.71 -8.74
N VAL A 43 3.20 -6.05 -8.01
CA VAL A 43 2.82 -7.45 -7.70
C VAL A 43 1.82 -8.04 -8.71
N GLY A 44 1.26 -7.21 -9.60
CA GLY A 44 0.37 -7.60 -10.69
C GLY A 44 -1.08 -7.86 -10.31
N SER A 45 -1.48 -7.68 -9.05
CA SER A 45 -2.86 -7.90 -8.60
C SER A 45 -3.14 -7.27 -7.23
N SER A 46 -4.38 -6.83 -7.01
CA SER A 46 -4.89 -6.40 -5.71
C SER A 46 -5.37 -7.54 -4.81
N ALA A 47 -5.32 -8.80 -5.26
CA ALA A 47 -5.90 -9.95 -4.54
C ALA A 47 -5.34 -10.17 -3.14
N LYS A 48 -4.10 -9.71 -2.87
CA LYS A 48 -3.45 -9.79 -1.55
C LYS A 48 -3.39 -8.45 -0.83
N VAL A 49 -4.07 -7.43 -1.34
CA VAL A 49 -4.11 -6.09 -0.74
C VAL A 49 -5.42 -5.94 0.03
N SER A 50 -5.31 -5.54 1.29
CA SER A 50 -6.44 -5.32 2.19
C SER A 50 -6.30 -4.00 2.92
N VAL A 51 -7.44 -3.43 3.31
CA VAL A 51 -7.55 -2.18 4.07
C VAL A 51 -8.12 -2.51 5.43
N ILE A 52 -7.48 -2.01 6.49
CA ILE A 52 -8.00 -2.10 7.85
C ILE A 52 -8.55 -0.72 8.24
N ARG A 53 -9.82 -0.67 8.64
CA ARG A 53 -10.48 0.55 9.11
C ARG A 53 -11.39 0.20 10.29
N ASP A 54 -11.24 0.91 11.41
CA ASP A 54 -12.02 0.68 12.64
C ASP A 54 -12.03 -0.78 13.13
N GLY A 55 -10.92 -1.49 12.93
CA GLY A 55 -10.78 -2.91 13.30
C GLY A 55 -11.43 -3.90 12.33
N LEU A 56 -12.05 -3.43 11.25
CA LEU A 56 -12.60 -4.23 10.17
C LEU A 56 -11.61 -4.31 9.01
N THR A 57 -11.56 -5.47 8.35
CA THR A 57 -10.70 -5.73 7.19
C THR A 57 -11.55 -5.83 5.94
N TYR A 58 -11.17 -5.08 4.91
CA TYR A 58 -11.79 -5.06 3.59
C TYR A 58 -10.75 -5.45 2.55
N SER A 59 -11.17 -6.12 1.47
CA SER A 59 -10.32 -6.24 0.30
C SER A 59 -10.15 -4.87 -0.36
N TYR A 60 -9.00 -4.63 -0.99
CA TYR A 60 -8.80 -3.40 -1.75
C TYR A 60 -9.86 -3.23 -2.85
N ALA A 61 -10.30 -4.33 -3.46
CA ALA A 61 -11.30 -4.31 -4.51
C ALA A 61 -12.65 -3.75 -4.04
N GLU A 62 -13.10 -4.09 -2.83
CA GLU A 62 -14.36 -3.57 -2.25
C GLU A 62 -14.32 -2.06 -2.02
N MET A 63 -13.15 -1.51 -1.67
CA MET A 63 -13.00 -0.10 -1.32
C MET A 63 -12.97 0.84 -2.53
N VAL A 64 -12.58 0.35 -3.72
CA VAL A 64 -12.47 1.16 -4.94
C VAL A 64 -13.82 1.30 -5.67
N VAL A 65 -14.83 0.49 -5.33
CA VAL A 65 -16.15 0.54 -5.98
C VAL A 65 -16.97 1.77 -5.55
N ASP A 66 -16.60 2.42 -4.44
CA ASP A 66 -17.35 3.54 -3.85
C ASP A 66 -16.72 4.94 -4.10
N SER A 67 -15.83 5.11 -5.11
CA SER A 67 -15.16 6.39 -5.42
C SER A 67 -15.49 6.97 -6.79
#